data_AF-A0A6B3LQ49-F1
#
_entry.id   AF-A0A6B3LQ49-F1
#
_cell.length_a   1.000
_cell.length_b   1.000
_cell.length_c   1.000
_cell.angle_alpha   90.00
_cell.angle_beta   90.00
_cell.angle_gamma   90.00
#
_symmetry.space_group_name_H-M   'P 1'
#
loop_
_entity.id
_entity.type
_entity.pdbx_description
1 polymer ?
#
loop_
_entity_poly.entity_id
_entity_poly.type
_entity_poly.pdbx_seq_one_letter_code
_entity_poly.pdbx_strand_id
1 'polypeptide(L)'
;MLQAHHPSVSQPQVRYFYMSASDSKAAEIIAIVNSDADVIRIPVPEEDVILQAFFQRDVTTYETARFGEAATWRIFNSWEKLETDHARYNVCPDVLEMLLICKAAMPLQEQYTMAKV
;
A
#
# COMPACT_ATOMS: atom_id res chain seq x y z
N MET A 1 28.51 14.83 -27.49
CA MET A 1 27.51 15.77 -26.94
C MET A 1 26.59 14.96 -26.04
N LEU A 2 26.67 15.19 -24.73
CA LEU A 2 25.88 14.49 -23.71
C LEU A 2 24.51 15.17 -23.62
N GLN A 3 23.44 14.51 -24.07
CA GLN A 3 22.09 14.83 -23.62
C GLN A 3 21.77 13.88 -22.48
N ALA A 4 21.95 14.36 -21.24
CA ALA A 4 21.38 13.70 -20.08
C ALA A 4 19.86 13.83 -20.20
N HIS A 5 19.18 12.70 -20.41
CA HIS A 5 17.73 12.64 -20.33
C HIS A 5 17.30 13.12 -18.94
N HIS A 6 16.48 14.17 -18.91
CA HIS A 6 15.85 14.70 -17.71
C HIS A 6 15.22 13.55 -16.92
N PRO A 7 15.34 13.50 -15.57
CA PRO A 7 14.52 12.61 -14.79
C PRO A 7 13.07 13.05 -15.02
N SER A 8 12.26 12.18 -15.62
CA SER A 8 10.81 12.32 -15.53
C SER A 8 10.50 12.35 -14.05
N VAL A 9 10.10 13.51 -13.53
CA VAL A 9 9.64 13.63 -12.15
C VAL A 9 8.42 12.72 -12.06
N SER A 10 8.62 11.50 -11.56
CA SER A 10 7.52 10.58 -11.31
C SER A 10 6.63 11.30 -10.32
N GLN A 11 5.39 11.58 -10.71
CA GLN A 11 4.44 12.19 -9.79
C GLN A 11 4.38 11.33 -8.52
N PRO A 12 4.28 11.95 -7.32
CA PRO A 12 4.22 11.22 -6.08
C PRO A 12 3.01 10.28 -6.09
N GLN A 13 3.27 8.99 -5.90
CA GLN A 13 2.23 7.95 -5.89
C GLN A 13 2.19 7.19 -4.58
N VAL A 14 1.00 6.69 -4.25
CA VAL A 14 0.81 5.64 -3.26
C VAL A 14 0.74 4.31 -3.99
N ARG A 15 1.62 3.38 -3.65
CA ARG A 15 1.64 2.03 -4.20
C ARG A 15 1.32 0.99 -3.14
N TYR A 16 0.53 0.00 -3.52
CA TYR A 16 0.04 -1.05 -2.65
C TYR A 16 0.65 -2.39 -3.06
N PHE A 17 1.18 -3.11 -2.09
CA PHE A 17 1.84 -4.39 -2.23
C PHE A 17 1.14 -5.39 -1.31
N TYR A 18 1.03 -6.64 -1.74
CA TYR A 18 0.43 -7.69 -0.94
C TYR A 18 1.51 -8.68 -0.52
N MET A 19 1.64 -8.90 0.78
CA MET A 19 2.47 -9.95 1.34
C MET A 19 1.55 -11.06 1.84
N SER A 20 1.61 -12.23 1.22
CA SER A 20 0.83 -13.39 1.64
C SER A 20 1.24 -13.87 3.03
N ALA A 21 0.34 -14.58 3.69
CA ALA A 21 0.66 -15.20 4.97
C ALA A 21 1.78 -16.24 4.81
N SER A 22 2.63 -16.35 5.84
CA SER A 22 3.62 -17.40 6.04
C SER A 22 3.39 -18.08 7.39
N ASP A 23 4.13 -19.16 7.67
CA ASP A 23 4.00 -19.92 8.93
C ASP A 23 4.23 -19.06 10.18
N SER A 24 4.96 -17.95 10.04
CA SER A 24 5.32 -17.04 11.14
C SER A 24 4.57 -15.71 11.13
N LYS A 25 3.82 -15.39 10.07
CA LYS A 25 3.23 -14.05 9.89
C LYS A 25 1.93 -14.07 9.08
N ALA A 26 0.93 -13.33 9.53
CA ALA A 26 -0.32 -13.14 8.81
C ALA A 26 -0.12 -12.32 7.52
N ALA A 27 -1.06 -12.44 6.58
CA ALA A 27 -1.04 -11.63 5.36
C ALA A 27 -1.21 -10.14 5.66
N GLU A 28 -0.56 -9.30 4.86
CA GLU A 28 -0.54 -7.85 5.02
C GLU A 28 -0.63 -7.13 3.67
N ILE A 29 -1.29 -5.98 3.66
CA ILE A 29 -1.15 -4.98 2.58
C ILE A 29 -0.19 -3.91 3.05
N ILE A 30 0.83 -3.63 2.25
CA ILE A 30 1.80 -2.58 2.47
C ILE A 30 1.47 -1.45 1.51
N ALA A 31 1.20 -0.25 2.01
CA ALA A 31 1.08 0.96 1.20
C ALA A 31 2.28 1.86 1.43
N ILE A 32 2.93 2.28 0.34
CA ILE A 32 4.04 3.23 0.39
C ILE A 32 3.60 4.52 -0.28
N VAL A 33 3.49 5.59 0.52
CA VAL A 33 3.23 6.96 0.06
C VAL A 33 4.52 7.55 -0.47
N ASN A 34 4.45 8.35 -1.55
CA ASN A 34 5.61 8.88 -2.27
C ASN A 34 6.59 7.78 -2.68
N SER A 35 6.04 6.66 -3.15
CA SER A 35 6.84 5.56 -3.67
C SER A 35 7.49 5.97 -5.00
N ASP A 36 8.73 5.54 -5.22
CA ASP A 36 9.52 5.73 -6.45
C ASP A 36 9.67 4.44 -7.27
N ALA A 37 9.20 3.30 -6.74
CA ALA A 37 9.39 1.99 -7.33
C ALA A 37 8.10 1.14 -7.33
N ASP A 38 7.84 0.46 -8.44
CA ASP A 38 6.75 -0.52 -8.57
C ASP A 38 7.07 -1.88 -7.93
N VAL A 39 8.30 -2.05 -7.44
CA VAL A 39 8.80 -3.27 -6.83
C VAL A 39 9.53 -2.92 -5.54
N ILE A 40 9.28 -3.69 -4.48
CA ILE A 40 9.97 -3.57 -3.21
C ILE A 40 10.57 -4.90 -2.77
N ARG A 41 11.59 -4.81 -1.93
CA ARG A 41 12.25 -5.95 -1.31
C ARG A 41 12.02 -5.91 0.18
N ILE A 42 11.37 -6.95 0.72
CA ILE A 42 11.08 -7.11 2.14
C ILE A 42 12.04 -8.15 2.71
N PRO A 43 12.95 -7.78 3.62
CA PRO A 43 13.76 -8.77 4.31
C PRO A 43 12.88 -9.56 5.28
N VAL A 44 12.77 -10.86 5.08
CA VAL A 44 12.18 -11.80 6.05
C VAL A 44 13.26 -12.79 6.52
N PRO A 45 13.06 -13.49 7.67
CA PRO A 45 14.13 -14.27 8.29
C PRO A 45 14.75 -15.36 7.41
N GLU A 46 13.99 -15.94 6.47
CA GLU A 46 14.42 -17.03 5.60
C GLU A 46 15.05 -16.53 4.29
N GLU A 47 14.44 -15.51 3.66
CA GLU A 47 14.89 -14.92 2.40
C GLU A 47 14.34 -13.50 2.22
N ASP A 48 14.85 -12.76 1.24
CA ASP A 48 14.25 -11.48 0.87
C ASP A 48 13.10 -11.71 -0.10
N VAL A 49 11.89 -11.28 0.26
CA VAL A 49 10.71 -11.38 -0.59
C VAL A 49 10.63 -10.16 -1.50
N ILE A 50 10.47 -10.38 -2.80
CA ILE A 50 10.25 -9.33 -3.79
C ILE A 50 8.76 -9.21 -4.05
N LEU A 51 8.20 -8.01 -3.83
CA LEU A 51 6.79 -7.72 -4.03
C LEU A 51 6.62 -6.71 -5.16
N GLN A 52 5.66 -6.98 -6.05
CA GLN A 52 5.24 -6.04 -7.07
C GLN A 52 3.97 -5.31 -6.63
N ALA A 53 3.87 -4.02 -6.95
CA ALA A 53 2.67 -3.24 -6.67
C ALA A 53 1.49 -3.83 -7.45
N PHE A 54 0.40 -4.12 -6.75
CA PHE A 54 -0.84 -4.61 -7.38
C PHE A 54 -1.84 -3.48 -7.65
N PHE A 55 -1.68 -2.34 -6.98
CA PHE A 55 -2.50 -1.16 -7.15
C PHE A 55 -1.68 0.10 -6.89
N GLN A 56 -2.04 1.19 -7.58
CA GLN A 56 -1.42 2.50 -7.39
C GLN A 56 -2.45 3.60 -7.52
N ARG A 57 -2.19 4.73 -6.86
CA ARG A 57 -2.97 5.96 -7.00
C ARG A 57 -2.09 7.18 -6.75
N ASP A 58 -2.63 8.34 -7.07
CA ASP A 58 -2.00 9.61 -6.71
C ASP A 58 -2.09 9.86 -5.19
N VAL A 59 -1.07 10.55 -4.67
CA VAL A 59 -1.04 11.02 -3.27
C VAL A 59 -2.08 12.14 -3.09
N THR A 60 -2.84 12.11 -2.00
CA THR A 60 -3.80 13.18 -1.72
C THR A 60 -3.08 14.41 -1.17
N THR A 61 -3.69 15.60 -1.31
CA THR A 61 -3.15 16.83 -0.71
C THR A 61 -2.97 16.70 0.81
N TYR A 62 -3.83 15.92 1.47
CA TYR A 62 -3.76 15.64 2.90
C TYR A 62 -2.55 14.77 3.26
N GLU A 63 -2.25 13.75 2.45
CA GLU A 63 -1.07 12.92 2.61
C GLU A 63 0.22 13.71 2.35
N THR A 64 0.25 14.53 1.30
CA THR A 64 1.38 15.43 1.01
C THR A 64 1.64 16.39 2.17
N ALA A 65 0.59 17.01 2.71
CA ALA A 65 0.72 17.91 3.86
C ALA A 65 1.18 17.18 5.14
N ARG A 66 0.79 15.92 5.32
CA ARG A 66 1.09 15.13 6.52
C ARG A 66 2.49 14.52 6.51
N PHE A 67 2.92 14.00 5.37
CA PHE A 67 4.10 13.16 5.22
C PHE A 67 5.24 13.84 4.44
N GLY A 68 4.96 14.97 3.78
CA GLY A 68 5.93 15.66 2.93
C GLY A 68 6.27 14.85 1.68
N GLU A 69 7.54 14.91 1.28
CA GLU A 69 8.06 14.26 0.07
C GLU A 69 8.70 12.89 0.35
N ALA A 70 8.91 12.54 1.63
CA ALA A 70 9.57 11.29 1.99
C ALA A 70 8.65 10.08 1.79
N ALA A 71 9.26 8.96 1.38
CA ALA A 71 8.56 7.68 1.27
C ALA A 71 8.07 7.24 2.66
N THR A 72 6.76 7.03 2.80
CA THR A 72 6.15 6.64 4.08
C THR A 72 5.45 5.29 3.95
N TRP A 73 5.85 4.35 4.80
CA TRP A 73 5.33 2.98 4.81
C TRP A 73 4.16 2.85 5.78
N ARG A 74 3.08 2.23 5.32
CA ARG A 74 1.90 1.86 6.11
C ARG A 74 1.60 0.39 5.90
N ILE A 75 1.28 -0.32 6.98
CA ILE A 75 1.01 -1.76 6.94
C ILE A 75 -0.41 -1.98 7.46
N PHE A 76 -1.20 -2.73 6.71
CA PHE A 76 -2.58 -3.05 7.00
C PHE A 76 -2.75 -4.56 7.12
N ASN A 77 -3.32 -5.01 8.23
CA ASN A 77 -3.66 -6.40 8.47
C ASN A 77 -5.17 -6.70 8.34
N SER A 78 -5.97 -5.68 8.00
CA SER A 78 -7.37 -5.84 7.63
C SER A 78 -7.80 -4.79 6.61
N TRP A 79 -8.81 -5.14 5.81
CA TRP A 79 -9.41 -4.23 4.83
C TRP A 79 -10.11 -3.05 5.49
N GLU A 80 -10.77 -3.27 6.63
CA GLU A 80 -11.41 -2.21 7.42
C GLU A 80 -10.42 -1.12 7.86
N LYS A 81 -9.20 -1.50 8.27
CA LYS A 81 -8.16 -0.52 8.63
C LYS A 81 -7.69 0.28 7.43
N LEU A 82 -7.60 -0.36 6.27
CA LEU A 82 -7.25 0.29 5.02
C LEU A 82 -8.35 1.27 4.61
N GLU A 83 -9.62 0.89 4.67
CA GLU A 83 -10.77 1.77 4.40
C GLU A 83 -10.81 2.97 5.36
N THR A 84 -10.61 2.72 6.66
CA THR A 84 -10.53 3.77 7.68
C THR A 84 -9.39 4.76 7.39
N ASP A 85 -8.24 4.26 6.95
CA ASP A 85 -7.11 5.10 6.55
C ASP A 85 -7.42 5.94 5.30
N HIS A 86 -8.11 5.37 4.31
CA HIS A 86 -8.55 6.10 3.12
C HIS A 86 -9.52 7.23 3.48
N ALA A 87 -10.48 6.95 4.36
CA ALA A 87 -11.40 7.97 4.87
C ALA A 87 -10.64 9.08 5.62
N ARG A 88 -9.66 8.71 6.47
CA ARG A 88 -8.84 9.66 7.23
C ARG A 88 -8.04 10.60 6.34
N TYR A 89 -7.54 10.11 5.21
CA TYR A 89 -6.71 10.88 4.27
C TYR A 89 -7.46 11.42 3.05
N ASN A 90 -8.80 11.38 3.10
CA ASN A 90 -9.69 11.91 2.08
C ASN A 90 -9.36 11.37 0.67
N VAL A 91 -9.09 10.07 0.57
CA VAL A 91 -8.92 9.40 -0.72
C VAL A 91 -10.27 9.34 -1.42
N CYS A 92 -10.29 9.61 -2.74
CA CYS A 92 -11.51 9.58 -3.53
C CYS A 92 -12.25 8.24 -3.37
N PRO A 93 -13.57 8.24 -3.10
CA PRO A 93 -14.36 7.02 -2.97
C PRO A 93 -14.21 6.07 -4.17
N ASP A 94 -14.19 6.58 -5.39
CA ASP A 94 -14.02 5.77 -6.61
C ASP A 94 -12.69 5.00 -6.60
N VAL A 95 -11.62 5.61 -6.10
CA VAL A 95 -10.30 4.98 -5.98
C VAL A 95 -10.33 3.88 -4.92
N LEU A 96 -11.02 4.11 -3.80
CA LEU A 96 -11.22 3.09 -2.78
C LEU A 96 -12.04 1.92 -3.33
N GLU A 97 -13.13 2.18 -4.07
CA GLU A 97 -13.92 1.14 -4.72
C GLU A 97 -13.07 0.28 -5.67
N MET A 98 -12.23 0.91 -6.50
CA MET A 98 -11.31 0.18 -7.38
C MET A 98 -10.33 -0.69 -6.61
N LEU A 99 -9.79 -0.21 -5.49
CA LEU A 99 -8.89 -0.97 -4.64
C LEU A 99 -9.61 -2.14 -3.95
N LEU A 100 -10.86 -1.95 -3.53
CA LEU A 100 -11.67 -2.98 -2.88
C LEU A 100 -12.04 -4.14 -3.82
N ILE A 101 -12.03 -3.94 -5.14
CA ILE A 101 -12.20 -5.04 -6.12
C ILE A 101 -11.08 -6.08 -5.95
N CYS A 102 -9.88 -5.68 -5.51
CA CYS A 102 -8.75 -6.59 -5.28
C CYS A 102 -8.92 -7.47 -4.03
N LYS A 103 -9.92 -7.19 -3.17
CA LYS A 103 -10.12 -7.87 -1.87
C LYS A 103 -10.20 -9.38 -1.98
N ALA A 104 -10.88 -9.91 -3.00
CA ALA A 104 -11.03 -11.35 -3.18
C ALA A 104 -9.70 -12.06 -3.50
N ALA A 105 -8.77 -11.38 -4.17
CA ALA A 105 -7.46 -11.93 -4.53
C ALA A 105 -6.41 -11.76 -3.41
N MET A 106 -6.65 -10.84 -2.48
CA MET A 106 -5.70 -10.44 -1.44
C MET A 106 -6.34 -10.61 -0.05
N PRO A 107 -6.54 -11.86 0.40
CA PRO A 107 -7.19 -12.12 1.68
C PRO A 107 -6.31 -11.61 2.82
N LEU A 108 -6.93 -10.87 3.72
CA LEU A 108 -6.34 -10.44 4.98
C LEU A 108 -7.07 -11.12 6.14
N GLN A 109 -6.40 -11.22 7.28
CA GLN A 109 -7.00 -11.81 8.47
C GLN A 109 -8.04 -10.84 9.03
N GLU A 110 -9.30 -10.99 8.61
CA GLU A 110 -10.40 -10.24 9.21
C GLU A 110 -10.56 -10.72 10.65
N GLN A 111 -10.44 -9.79 11.61
CA GLN A 111 -10.69 -10.12 13.01
C GLN A 111 -12.17 -10.48 13.13
N TYR A 112 -12.49 -11.77 13.07
CA TYR A 112 -13.76 -12.28 13.56
C TYR A 112 -13.77 -12.06 15.07
N THR A 113 -14.18 -10.88 15.52
CA THR A 113 -14.67 -10.72 16.89
C THR A 113 -15.87 -11.65 17.01
N MET A 114 -15.67 -12.79 17.67
CA MET A 114 -16.74 -13.66 18.11
C MET A 114 -17.75 -12.79 18.88
N ALA A 115 -18.94 -12.61 18.30
CA ALA A 115 -20.10 -12.23 19.08
C ALA A 115 -20.36 -13.39 20.06
N LYS A 116 -19.95 -13.21 21.31
CA LYS A 116 -20.52 -13.97 22.42
C LYS A 116 -22.00 -13.61 22.48
N VAL A 117 -22.86 -14.56 22.10
CA VAL A 117 -24.27 -14.62 22.53
C VAL A 117 -24.40 -15.82 23.43
#